data_AF-A0A4Z0R4I7-F1
#
_entry.id   AF-A0A4Z0R4I7-F1
#
_cell.length_a   1.000
_cell.length_b   1.000
_cell.length_c   1.000
_cell.angle_alpha   90.00
_cell.angle_beta   90.00
_cell.angle_gamma   90.00
#
_symmetry.space_group_name_H-M   'P 1'
#
loop_
_entity.id
_entity.type
_entity.pdbx_description
1 polymer ?
#
loop_
_entity_poly.entity_id
_entity_poly.type
_entity_poly.pdbx_seq_one_letter_code
_entity_poly.pdbx_strand_id
1 'polypeptide(L)'
;MRVEEASTLMNKDDLPEILTAQHIATYLGISRRRVYELFQTFSSAGGIPNFDIGASKRVEKKDFFAWIDARKQEKTLSNSG
;
A
#
# COMPACT_ATOMS: atom_id res chain seq x y z
N MET A 1 18.26 9.00 26.83
CA MET A 1 17.49 9.77 25.84
C MET A 1 16.72 8.76 25.01
N ARG A 2 15.44 8.52 25.32
CA ARG A 2 14.59 7.64 24.50
C ARG A 2 14.11 8.49 23.33
N VAL A 3 14.43 8.07 22.11
CA VAL A 3 13.79 8.61 20.93
C VAL A 3 12.40 7.97 20.85
N GLU A 4 11.39 8.70 21.31
CA GLU A 4 10.00 8.44 20.95
C GLU A 4 9.81 8.87 19.48
N GLU A 5 10.16 8.02 18.52
CA GLU A 5 9.62 8.15 17.18
C GLU A 5 8.27 7.42 17.16
N ALA A 6 7.23 8.11 17.61
CA ALA A 6 5.88 7.78 17.18
C ALA A 6 5.86 8.03 15.66
N SER A 7 6.10 6.98 14.87
CA SER A 7 5.89 7.02 13.44
C SER A 7 4.43 7.40 13.23
N THR A 8 4.19 8.57 12.65
CA THR A 8 2.84 9.08 12.37
C THR A 8 2.19 8.14 11.36
N LEU A 9 1.57 7.07 11.86
CA LEU A 9 0.69 6.21 11.08
C LEU A 9 -0.46 7.08 10.60
N MET A 10 -0.59 7.25 9.29
CA MET A 10 -1.75 7.92 8.71
C MET A 10 -2.98 7.04 8.95
N ASN A 11 -4.05 7.61 9.51
CA ASN A 11 -5.31 6.88 9.59
C ASN A 11 -5.96 6.81 8.21
N LYS A 12 -6.80 5.80 8.00
CA LYS A 12 -7.53 5.61 6.75
C LYS A 12 -8.31 6.87 6.35
N ASP A 13 -8.88 7.58 7.30
CA ASP A 13 -9.73 8.75 7.03
C ASP A 13 -8.92 9.98 6.61
N ASP A 14 -7.64 10.06 6.98
CA ASP A 14 -6.74 11.17 6.62
C ASP A 14 -6.16 11.05 5.20
N LEU A 15 -6.34 9.90 4.55
CA LEU A 15 -5.83 9.66 3.20
C LEU A 15 -6.72 10.32 2.13
N PRO A 16 -6.12 10.97 1.11
CA PRO A 16 -6.87 11.49 -0.04
C PRO A 16 -7.43 10.34 -0.89
N GLU A 17 -8.42 10.65 -1.72
CA GLU A 17 -9.03 9.66 -2.64
C GLU A 17 -8.03 9.09 -3.65
N ILE A 18 -7.01 9.87 -4.03
CA ILE A 18 -5.93 9.42 -4.90
C ILE A 18 -4.61 9.38 -4.13
N LEU A 19 -4.06 8.18 -3.99
CA LEU A 19 -2.85 7.91 -3.24
C LEU A 19 -1.59 8.05 -4.10
N THR A 20 -0.53 8.54 -3.45
CA THR A 20 0.83 8.53 -3.99
C THR A 20 1.61 7.37 -3.41
N ALA A 21 2.76 7.05 -4.01
CA ALA A 21 3.70 6.09 -3.42
C ALA A 21 4.12 6.46 -1.98
N GLN A 22 4.21 7.76 -1.66
CA GLN A 22 4.56 8.22 -0.32
C GLN A 22 3.41 8.00 0.68
N HIS A 23 2.15 8.23 0.29
CA HIS A 23 1.00 7.92 1.15
C HIS A 23 0.97 6.44 1.52
N ILE A 24 1.13 5.57 0.52
CA ILE A 24 1.13 4.11 0.73
C ILE A 24 2.32 3.67 1.59
N ALA A 25 3.51 4.20 1.32
CA ALA A 25 4.71 3.92 2.10
C ALA A 25 4.53 4.29 3.58
N THR A 26 3.95 5.47 3.84
CA THR A 26 3.68 5.98 5.19
C THR A 26 2.62 5.14 5.89
N TYR A 27 1.52 4.83 5.19
CA TYR A 27 0.42 4.04 5.74
C TYR A 27 0.84 2.60 6.10
N LEU A 28 1.63 1.95 5.23
CA LEU A 28 2.07 0.56 5.45
C LEU A 28 3.35 0.44 6.29
N GLY A 29 4.04 1.55 6.59
CA GLY A 29 5.34 1.53 7.27
C GLY A 29 6.44 0.84 6.45
N ILE A 30 6.43 0.99 5.11
CA ILE A 30 7.42 0.41 4.19
C ILE A 30 8.12 1.48 3.35
N SER A 31 9.28 1.14 2.77
CA SER A 31 9.98 2.07 1.88
C SER A 31 9.18 2.39 0.60
N ARG A 32 9.32 3.61 0.08
CA ARG A 32 8.80 3.97 -1.26
C ARG A 32 9.31 3.04 -2.35
N ARG A 33 10.56 2.58 -2.27
CA ARG A 33 11.14 1.60 -3.20
C ARG A 33 10.31 0.33 -3.25
N ARG A 34 9.90 -0.20 -2.09
CA ARG A 34 9.04 -1.39 -2.00
C ARG A 34 7.66 -1.15 -2.61
N VAL A 35 7.11 0.06 -2.46
CA VAL A 35 5.84 0.41 -3.12
C VAL A 35 5.97 0.37 -4.64
N TYR A 36 7.07 0.88 -5.22
CA TYR A 36 7.29 0.80 -6.66
C TYR A 36 7.50 -0.64 -7.17
N GLU A 37 8.16 -1.51 -6.39
CA GLU A 37 8.22 -2.95 -6.71
C GLU A 37 6.81 -3.56 -6.77
N LEU A 38 5.94 -3.19 -5.82
CA LEU A 38 4.55 -3.63 -5.82
C LEU A 38 3.75 -3.06 -6.99
N PHE A 39 4.05 -1.85 -7.47
CA PHE A 39 3.43 -1.29 -8.68
C PHE A 39 3.88 -2.00 -9.97
N GLN A 40 5.07 -2.58 -9.97
CA GLN A 40 5.61 -3.36 -11.10
C GLN A 40 5.19 -4.82 -11.08
N THR A 41 4.64 -5.29 -9.95
CA THR A 41 4.11 -6.64 -9.80
C THR A 41 2.68 -6.68 -10.31
N PHE A 42 2.30 -7.75 -11.02
CA PHE A 42 0.92 -7.94 -11.43
C PHE A 42 0.00 -8.13 -10.21
N SER A 43 -1.23 -7.61 -10.28
CA SER A 43 -2.19 -7.76 -9.18
C SER A 43 -2.49 -9.22 -8.82
N SER A 44 -2.49 -10.13 -9.82
CA SER A 44 -2.64 -11.58 -9.61
C SER A 44 -1.48 -12.23 -8.86
N ALA A 45 -0.33 -11.56 -8.79
CA ALA A 45 0.86 -11.99 -8.04
C ALA A 45 1.08 -11.15 -6.76
N GLY A 46 0.05 -10.42 -6.31
CA GLY A 46 0.09 -9.61 -5.08
C GLY A 46 0.57 -8.17 -5.27
N GLY A 47 0.69 -7.69 -6.51
CA GLY A 47 1.00 -6.28 -6.80
C GLY A 47 -0.14 -5.31 -6.48
N ILE A 48 0.20 -4.03 -6.26
CA ILE A 48 -0.79 -2.99 -5.96
C ILE A 48 -1.35 -2.46 -7.30
N PRO A 49 -2.69 -2.51 -7.51
CA PRO A 49 -3.30 -1.92 -8.70
C PRO A 49 -3.02 -0.42 -8.75
N ASN A 50 -2.57 0.09 -9.89
CA ASN A 50 -2.18 1.47 -10.08
C ASN A 50 -2.46 1.94 -11.50
N PHE A 51 -2.48 3.25 -11.69
CA PHE A 51 -2.57 3.89 -13.00
C PHE A 51 -1.51 5.01 -13.14
N ASP A 52 -1.21 5.36 -14.39
CA ASP A 52 -0.18 6.32 -14.74
C ASP A 52 -0.74 7.72 -15.00
N ILE A 53 -0.07 8.73 -14.45
CA ILE A 53 -0.22 10.14 -14.83
C ILE A 53 1.19 10.65 -15.16
N GLY A 54 1.52 10.65 -16.45
CA GLY A 54 2.90 10.93 -16.90
C GLY A 54 3.88 9.94 -16.29
N ALA A 55 4.93 10.43 -15.62
CA ALA A 55 5.91 9.60 -14.93
C ALA A 55 5.48 9.19 -13.49
N SER A 56 4.29 9.58 -13.05
CA SER A 56 3.79 9.30 -11.70
C SER A 56 2.83 8.12 -11.68
N LYS A 57 2.98 7.26 -10.68
CA LYS A 57 2.05 6.18 -10.34
C LYS A 57 1.04 6.67 -9.29
N ARG A 58 -0.23 6.33 -9.48
CA ARG A 58 -1.36 6.68 -8.60
C ARG A 58 -2.24 5.47 -8.33
N VAL A 59 -2.92 5.48 -7.18
CA VAL A 59 -3.82 4.41 -6.76
C VAL A 59 -5.08 5.04 -6.17
N GLU A 60 -6.26 4.57 -6.54
CA GLU A 60 -7.48 4.98 -5.86
C GLU A 60 -7.50 4.40 -4.43
N LYS A 61 -7.90 5.21 -3.45
CA LYS A 61 -7.99 4.81 -2.04
C LYS A 61 -8.80 3.53 -1.87
N LYS A 62 -9.94 3.43 -2.55
CA LYS A 62 -10.82 2.24 -2.54
C LYS A 62 -10.07 0.97 -2.98
N ASP A 63 -9.28 1.05 -4.05
CA ASP A 63 -8.59 -0.10 -4.64
C ASP A 63 -7.41 -0.53 -3.75
N PHE A 64 -6.72 0.43 -3.14
CA PHE A 64 -5.67 0.15 -2.18
C PHE A 64 -6.17 -0.64 -0.97
N PHE A 65 -7.32 -0.27 -0.40
CA PHE A 65 -7.90 -1.00 0.73
C PHE A 65 -8.46 -2.37 0.32
N ALA A 66 -9.08 -2.47 -0.85
CA ALA A 66 -9.49 -3.77 -1.40
C ALA A 66 -8.28 -4.70 -1.58
N TRP A 67 -7.15 -4.18 -2.05
CA TRP A 67 -5.89 -4.92 -2.15
C TRP A 67 -5.36 -5.38 -0.78
N ILE A 68 -5.39 -4.54 0.26
CA ILE A 68 -5.00 -4.93 1.62
C ILE A 68 -5.84 -6.11 2.10
N ASP A 69 -7.16 -6.06 1.90
CA ASP A 69 -8.06 -7.10 2.38
C ASP A 69 -7.87 -8.42 1.61
N ALA A 70 -7.63 -8.36 0.30
CA ALA A 70 -7.23 -9.52 -0.49
C ALA A 70 -5.94 -10.16 0.03
N ARG A 71 -4.91 -9.36 0.35
CA ARG A 71 -3.63 -9.85 0.91
C ARG A 71 -3.80 -10.54 2.25
N LYS A 72 -4.73 -10.08 3.11
CA LYS A 72 -5.05 -10.76 4.37
C LYS A 72 -5.72 -12.11 4.14
N GLN A 73 -6.68 -12.17 3.20
CA GLN A 73 -7.39 -13.40 2.86
C GLN A 73 -6.45 -14.46 2.29
N GLU A 74 -5.56 -14.08 1.37
CA GLU A 74 -4.54 -14.97 0.81
C GLU A 74 -3.66 -15.60 1.90
N LYS A 75 -3.24 -14.82 2.90
CA LYS A 75 -2.45 -15.32 4.04
C LYS A 75 -3.23 -16.32 4.90
N THR A 76 -4.52 -16.09 5.13
CA THR A 76 -5.36 -17.02 5.88
C THR A 76 -5.53 -18.34 5.12
N LEU A 77 -5.73 -18.28 3.81
CA LEU A 77 -5.86 -19.47 2.96
C LEU A 77 -4.54 -20.25 2.87
N SER A 78 -3.39 -19.57 2.73
CA SER A 78 -2.07 -20.23 2.66
C SER A 78 -1.65 -20.91 3.95
N ASN A 79 -2.21 -20.49 5.10
CA ASN A 79 -1.90 -21.07 6.41
C ASN A 79 -2.84 -22.22 6.81
N SER A 80 -3.85 -22.53 5.98
CA SER A 80 -4.86 -23.56 6.26
C SER A 80 -4.65 -24.85 5.44
N GLY A 81 -3.57 -24.94 4.67
CA GLY A 81 -3.15 -26.13 3.92
C GLY A 81 -1.77 -26.58 4.34
#